data_AF-A0A2E0UK29-F1
#
_entry.id   AF-A0A2E0UK29-F1
#
_cell.length_a   1.000
_cell.length_b   1.000
_cell.length_c   1.000
_cell.angle_alpha   90.00
_cell.angle_beta   90.00
_cell.angle_gamma   90.00
#
_symmetry.space_group_name_H-M   'P 1'
#
loop_
_entity.id
_entity.type
_entity.pdbx_description
1 polymer ?
#
loop_
_entity_poly.entity_id
_entity_poly.type
_entity_poly.pdbx_seq_one_letter_code
_entity_poly.pdbx_strand_id
1 'polypeptide(L)'
;MSKPLQLLQSTILSKVVMAATGVILILFVLGHMLGNLQIFIGQDQFNDYAEKLQSLGPGLWAIRLFLLLCVVLHIITSLYLKKLNSDARPVQYVYQNTVQATLASRTMLISGLMIFFFVVYHLLHFTIGTIEPSTFKGTIVDYAGRPDVYSMVIYGFQNIFISASYLIAMVLLGFHLIHAVPSMFQTLGINHPKCNPLIHGLGPVLSVIIVVGYISIPIAILAGFVTLPKGVM
;
A
#
# COMPACT_ATOMS: atom_id res chain seq x y z
N MET A 1 34.70 3.07 -8.78
CA MET A 1 33.24 3.07 -8.47
C MET A 1 32.87 4.47 -7.99
N SER A 2 31.74 5.02 -8.44
CA SER A 2 31.34 6.39 -8.09
C SER A 2 30.89 6.49 -6.63
N LYS A 3 31.29 7.57 -5.93
CA LYS A 3 30.93 7.88 -4.53
C LYS A 3 29.44 7.66 -4.16
N PRO A 4 28.43 7.98 -4.98
CA PRO A 4 27.02 7.69 -4.65
C PRO A 4 26.73 6.19 -4.45
N LEU A 5 27.42 5.31 -5.20
CA LEU A 5 27.28 3.86 -5.06
C LEU A 5 27.89 3.34 -3.75
N GLN A 6 28.95 3.99 -3.24
CA GLN A 6 29.56 3.68 -1.94
C GLN A 6 28.71 4.13 -0.75
N LEU A 7 27.98 5.25 -0.86
CA LEU A 7 27.08 5.71 0.20
C LEU A 7 25.90 4.74 0.41
N LEU A 8 25.35 4.18 -0.67
CA LEU A 8 24.33 3.12 -0.62
C LEU A 8 24.85 1.78 -0.07
N GLN A 9 26.17 1.56 -0.04
CA GLN A 9 26.78 0.39 0.62
C GLN A 9 26.87 0.56 2.15
N SER A 10 26.58 1.74 2.69
CA SER A 10 26.47 1.93 4.13
C SER A 10 25.21 1.23 4.66
N THR A 11 25.41 0.28 5.57
CA THR A 11 24.32 -0.40 6.29
C THR A 11 23.46 0.57 7.08
N ILE A 12 24.04 1.67 7.59
CA ILE A 12 23.30 2.71 8.30
C ILE A 12 22.38 3.45 7.35
N LEU A 13 22.89 3.92 6.19
CA LEU A 13 22.07 4.63 5.22
C LEU A 13 20.93 3.76 4.70
N SER A 14 21.21 2.49 4.39
CA SER A 14 20.20 1.54 3.92
C SER A 14 19.06 1.36 4.93
N LYS A 15 19.38 1.28 6.23
CA LYS A 15 18.37 1.21 7.30
C LYS A 15 17.53 2.48 7.41
N VAL A 16 18.15 3.65 7.29
CA VAL A 16 17.44 4.94 7.29
C VAL A 16 16.51 5.05 6.08
N VAL A 17 16.98 4.70 4.88
CA VAL A 17 16.15 4.72 3.66
C VAL A 17 14.99 3.73 3.77
N MET A 18 15.23 2.51 4.27
CA MET A 18 14.19 1.51 4.48
C MET A 18 13.10 2.01 5.43
N ALA A 19 13.49 2.62 6.56
CA ALA A 19 12.55 3.17 7.53
C ALA A 19 11.80 4.40 6.98
N ALA A 20 12.50 5.35 6.38
CA ALA A 20 11.90 6.58 5.84
C ALA A 20 10.88 6.28 4.73
N THR A 21 11.24 5.41 3.77
CA THR A 21 10.31 4.97 2.73
C THR A 21 9.12 4.22 3.32
N GLY A 22 9.34 3.37 4.34
CA GLY A 22 8.26 2.69 5.06
C GLY A 22 7.25 3.66 5.70
N VAL A 23 7.73 4.68 6.42
CA VAL A 23 6.86 5.73 6.99
C VAL A 23 6.05 6.45 5.92
N ILE A 24 6.72 6.90 4.85
CA ILE A 24 6.06 7.62 3.75
C ILE A 24 4.95 6.76 3.12
N LEU A 25 5.24 5.49 2.85
CA LEU A 25 4.28 4.57 2.25
C LEU A 25 3.10 4.26 3.18
N ILE A 26 3.33 4.10 4.49
CA ILE A 26 2.25 3.92 5.48
C ILE A 26 1.34 5.15 5.51
N LEU A 27 1.92 6.35 5.58
CA LEU A 27 1.15 7.60 5.58
C LEU A 27 0.34 7.76 4.28
N PHE A 28 0.94 7.42 3.14
CA PHE A 28 0.25 7.42 1.86
C PHE A 28 -0.92 6.42 1.86
N VAL A 29 -0.71 5.18 2.30
CA VAL A 29 -1.76 4.15 2.35
C VAL A 29 -2.92 4.60 3.25
N LEU A 30 -2.65 5.24 4.38
CA LEU A 30 -3.68 5.82 5.25
C LEU A 30 -4.44 6.96 4.59
N GLY A 31 -3.73 7.95 4.03
CA GLY A 31 -4.37 9.08 3.35
C GLY A 31 -5.18 8.63 2.13
N HIS A 32 -4.63 7.68 1.37
CA HIS A 32 -5.30 7.06 0.24
C HIS A 32 -6.56 6.31 0.69
N MET A 33 -6.52 5.60 1.82
CA MET A 33 -7.68 4.92 2.38
C MET A 33 -8.77 5.93 2.74
N LEU A 34 -8.41 7.00 3.45
CA LEU A 34 -9.35 8.05 3.86
C LEU A 34 -9.99 8.74 2.65
N GLY A 35 -9.23 8.99 1.58
CA GLY A 35 -9.77 9.49 0.32
C GLY A 35 -10.78 8.52 -0.31
N ASN A 36 -10.46 7.21 -0.33
CA ASN A 36 -11.35 6.18 -0.88
C ASN A 36 -12.61 5.95 -0.03
N LEU A 37 -12.51 6.07 1.30
CA LEU A 37 -13.66 5.92 2.21
C LEU A 37 -14.74 7.00 2.00
N GLN A 38 -14.42 8.11 1.31
CA GLN A 38 -15.43 9.09 0.93
C GLN A 38 -16.50 8.50 -0.01
N ILE A 39 -16.28 7.32 -0.60
CA ILE A 39 -17.29 6.62 -1.39
C ILE A 39 -18.58 6.35 -0.60
N PHE A 40 -18.47 6.21 0.72
CA PHE A 40 -19.63 6.03 1.60
C PHE A 40 -20.44 7.32 1.84
N ILE A 41 -19.91 8.48 1.47
CA ILE A 41 -20.60 9.77 1.60
C ILE A 41 -21.53 9.99 0.41
N GLY A 42 -21.08 9.63 -0.80
CA GLY A 42 -21.86 9.72 -2.03
C GLY A 42 -21.06 10.20 -3.23
N GLN A 43 -21.70 10.14 -4.41
CA GLN A 43 -21.09 10.46 -5.70
C GLN A 43 -20.48 11.86 -5.73
N ASP A 44 -21.22 12.88 -5.32
CA ASP A 44 -20.79 14.29 -5.44
C ASP A 44 -19.51 14.56 -4.66
N GLN A 45 -19.48 14.15 -3.39
CA GLN A 45 -18.31 14.32 -2.52
C GLN A 45 -17.09 13.56 -3.06
N PHE A 46 -17.31 12.35 -3.59
CA PHE A 46 -16.21 11.53 -4.12
C PHE A 46 -15.64 12.11 -5.41
N ASN A 47 -16.50 12.54 -6.33
CA ASN A 47 -16.10 13.16 -7.59
C ASN A 47 -15.49 14.56 -7.36
N ASP A 48 -16.03 15.36 -6.43
CA ASP A 48 -15.43 16.63 -5.97
C ASP A 48 -13.99 16.43 -5.49
N TYR A 49 -13.78 15.43 -4.64
CA TYR A 49 -12.47 15.12 -4.10
C TYR A 49 -11.51 14.67 -5.20
N ALA A 50 -11.98 13.81 -6.12
CA ALA A 50 -11.19 13.34 -7.24
C ALA A 50 -10.81 14.48 -8.20
N GLU A 51 -11.73 15.38 -8.52
CA GLU A 51 -11.52 16.54 -9.38
C GLU A 51 -10.50 17.50 -8.76
N LYS A 52 -10.66 17.86 -7.47
CA LYS A 52 -9.69 18.68 -6.71
C LYS A 52 -8.30 18.07 -6.71
N LEU A 53 -8.20 16.75 -6.65
CA LEU A 53 -6.91 16.08 -6.71
C LEU A 53 -6.31 16.12 -8.13
N GLN A 54 -7.10 15.90 -9.17
CA GLN A 54 -6.65 16.00 -10.56
C GLN A 54 -6.28 17.44 -10.96
N SER A 55 -6.94 18.45 -10.39
CA SER A 55 -6.66 19.86 -10.69
C SER A 55 -5.27 20.32 -10.25
N LEU A 56 -4.55 19.53 -9.44
CA LEU A 56 -3.13 19.76 -9.13
C LEU A 56 -2.21 19.57 -10.36
N GLY A 57 -2.69 18.92 -11.43
CA GLY A 57 -1.98 18.78 -12.70
C GLY A 57 -0.55 18.22 -12.54
N PRO A 58 0.51 18.97 -12.92
CA PRO A 58 1.90 18.53 -12.76
C PRO A 58 2.28 18.20 -11.30
N GLY A 59 1.67 18.86 -10.32
CA GLY A 59 1.91 18.59 -8.90
C GLY A 59 1.51 17.17 -8.50
N LEU A 60 0.39 16.66 -9.04
CA LEU A 60 -0.04 15.29 -8.80
C LEU A 60 0.94 14.27 -9.38
N TRP A 61 1.50 14.55 -10.57
CA TRP A 61 2.53 13.70 -11.17
C TRP A 61 3.83 13.70 -10.37
N ALA A 62 4.26 14.84 -9.83
CA ALA A 62 5.41 14.89 -8.93
C ALA A 62 5.20 14.00 -7.70
N ILE A 63 4.02 14.04 -7.08
CA ILE A 63 3.66 13.17 -5.94
C ILE A 63 3.68 11.69 -6.37
N ARG A 64 3.10 11.34 -7.51
CA ARG A 64 3.10 9.94 -8.03
C ARG A 64 4.51 9.42 -8.27
N LEU A 65 5.36 10.20 -8.94
CA LEU A 65 6.74 9.82 -9.22
C LEU A 65 7.55 9.68 -7.93
N PHE A 66 7.34 10.59 -6.97
CA PHE A 66 7.95 10.50 -5.65
C PHE A 66 7.55 9.22 -4.90
N LEU A 67 6.26 8.87 -4.89
CA LEU A 67 5.78 7.64 -4.26
C LEU A 67 6.33 6.39 -4.96
N LEU A 68 6.37 6.36 -6.29
CA LEU A 68 6.99 5.28 -7.05
C LEU A 68 8.48 5.14 -6.73
N LEU A 69 9.20 6.27 -6.60
CA LEU A 69 10.58 6.27 -6.14
C LEU A 69 10.71 5.68 -4.73
N CYS A 70 9.82 6.04 -3.80
CA CYS A 70 9.80 5.45 -2.46
C CYS A 70 9.58 3.93 -2.52
N VAL A 71 8.64 3.43 -3.34
CA VAL A 71 8.42 1.98 -3.53
C VAL A 71 9.67 1.31 -4.06
N VAL A 72 10.31 1.86 -5.10
CA VAL A 72 11.52 1.29 -5.70
C VAL A 72 12.66 1.25 -4.68
N LEU A 73 12.90 2.35 -3.97
CA LEU A 73 13.93 2.42 -2.94
C LEU A 73 13.63 1.44 -1.79
N HIS A 74 12.38 1.31 -1.38
CA HIS A 74 11.95 0.37 -0.34
C HIS A 74 12.26 -1.08 -0.76
N ILE A 75 11.92 -1.47 -1.99
CA ILE A 75 12.18 -2.81 -2.51
C ILE A 75 13.69 -3.07 -2.61
N ILE A 76 14.45 -2.17 -3.26
CA ILE A 76 15.90 -2.35 -3.46
C ILE A 76 16.63 -2.45 -2.11
N THR A 77 16.32 -1.56 -1.17
CA THR A 77 16.96 -1.57 0.16
C THR A 77 16.55 -2.80 0.97
N SER A 78 15.29 -3.24 0.89
CA SER A 78 14.85 -4.47 1.57
C SER A 78 15.57 -5.72 1.04
N LEU A 79 15.77 -5.83 -0.28
CA LEU A 79 16.50 -6.93 -0.90
C LEU A 79 17.99 -6.89 -0.55
N TYR A 80 18.59 -5.70 -0.55
CA TYR A 80 19.98 -5.49 -0.16
C TYR A 80 20.22 -5.88 1.31
N LEU A 81 19.40 -5.39 2.24
CA LEU A 81 19.50 -5.73 3.66
C LEU A 81 19.23 -7.23 3.91
N LYS A 82 18.29 -7.83 3.16
CA LYS A 82 18.06 -9.29 3.22
C LYS A 82 19.29 -10.07 2.78
N LYS A 83 19.93 -9.66 1.69
CA LYS A 83 21.16 -10.28 1.19
C LYS A 83 22.27 -10.18 2.23
N LEU A 84 22.55 -8.99 2.76
CA LEU A 84 23.56 -8.81 3.81
C LEU A 84 23.29 -9.67 5.05
N ASN A 85 22.03 -9.78 5.47
CA ASN A 85 21.66 -10.60 6.61
C ASN A 85 21.83 -12.11 6.35
N SER A 86 21.69 -12.54 5.09
CA SER A 86 21.93 -13.92 4.65
C SER A 86 23.42 -14.22 4.54
N ASP A 87 24.19 -13.31 3.93
CA ASP A 87 25.63 -13.45 3.73
C ASP A 87 26.39 -13.43 5.07
N ALA A 88 25.86 -12.73 6.08
CA ALA A 88 26.38 -12.76 7.45
C ALA A 88 26.13 -14.09 8.20
N ARG A 89 25.40 -15.05 7.61
CA ARG A 89 25.06 -16.35 8.22
C ARG A 89 25.34 -17.52 7.28
N PRO A 90 26.61 -17.81 6.96
CA PRO A 90 26.98 -18.90 6.05
C PRO A 90 26.80 -20.31 6.65
N VAL A 91 26.75 -20.45 7.97
CA VAL A 91 26.53 -21.72 8.68
C VAL A 91 25.27 -21.61 9.54
N GLN A 92 24.40 -22.63 9.50
CA GLN A 92 23.18 -22.65 10.33
C GLN A 92 23.53 -22.75 11.83
N TYR A 93 22.68 -22.18 12.68
CA TYR A 93 22.87 -22.25 14.14
C TYR A 93 22.85 -23.70 14.62
N VAL A 94 23.91 -24.09 15.34
CA VAL A 94 24.06 -25.40 15.99
C VAL A 94 22.98 -25.61 17.07
N TYR A 95 22.51 -24.50 17.69
CA TYR A 95 21.46 -24.51 18.71
C TYR A 95 20.20 -23.82 18.19
N GLN A 96 19.09 -24.55 18.12
CA GLN A 96 17.79 -24.07 17.60
C GLN A 96 17.02 -23.17 18.59
N ASN A 97 17.59 -22.89 19.78
CA ASN A 97 16.95 -22.11 20.84
C ASN A 97 17.14 -20.58 20.68
N THR A 98 17.22 -20.10 19.44
CA THR A 98 17.13 -18.67 19.12
C THR A 98 15.68 -18.35 18.82
N VAL A 99 15.19 -17.18 19.27
CA VAL A 99 13.80 -16.73 19.06
C VAL A 99 13.41 -16.97 17.61
N GLN A 100 12.61 -18.02 17.37
CA GLN A 100 12.29 -18.48 16.02
C GLN A 100 11.69 -17.32 15.21
N ALA A 101 12.21 -17.08 14.00
CA ALA A 101 11.63 -16.09 13.11
C ALA A 101 10.15 -16.42 12.92
N THR A 102 9.27 -15.48 13.30
CA THR A 102 7.82 -15.65 13.22
C THR A 102 7.43 -15.98 11.78
N LEU A 103 6.34 -16.74 11.60
CA LEU A 103 5.84 -17.12 10.26
C LEU A 103 5.77 -15.92 9.33
N ALA A 104 5.31 -14.80 9.85
CA ALA A 104 5.16 -13.58 9.08
C ALA A 104 6.49 -12.85 8.80
N SER A 105 7.51 -12.96 9.67
CA SER A 105 8.88 -12.58 9.30
C SER A 105 9.42 -13.42 8.13
N ARG A 106 9.07 -14.71 8.07
CA ARG A 106 9.47 -15.60 6.97
C ARG A 106 8.75 -15.25 5.66
N THR A 107 7.52 -14.75 5.73
CA THR A 107 6.73 -14.35 4.56
C THR A 107 6.87 -12.88 4.18
N MET A 108 7.69 -12.06 4.86
CA MET A 108 7.86 -10.62 4.54
C MET A 108 8.25 -10.34 3.09
N LEU A 109 9.17 -11.14 2.51
CA LEU A 109 9.54 -10.95 1.11
C LEU A 109 8.40 -11.33 0.16
N ILE A 110 7.70 -12.43 0.46
CA ILE A 110 6.61 -12.93 -0.37
C ILE A 110 5.44 -11.93 -0.34
N SER A 111 5.02 -11.49 0.85
CA SER A 111 3.99 -10.46 1.00
C SER A 111 4.38 -9.16 0.28
N GLY A 112 5.63 -8.69 0.43
CA GLY A 112 6.12 -7.51 -0.29
C GLY A 112 6.08 -7.65 -1.82
N LEU A 113 6.46 -8.82 -2.35
CA LEU A 113 6.42 -9.07 -3.80
C LEU A 113 4.98 -9.15 -4.33
N MET A 114 4.07 -9.79 -3.59
CA MET A 114 2.65 -9.84 -3.95
C MET A 114 2.02 -8.45 -3.92
N ILE A 115 2.37 -7.62 -2.94
CA ILE A 115 1.95 -6.21 -2.89
C ILE A 115 2.50 -5.44 -4.09
N PHE A 116 3.75 -5.66 -4.50
CA PHE A 116 4.31 -5.02 -5.69
C PHE A 116 3.48 -5.35 -6.95
N PHE A 117 3.18 -6.62 -7.20
CA PHE A 117 2.34 -7.00 -8.34
C PHE A 117 0.93 -6.43 -8.23
N PHE A 118 0.35 -6.40 -7.03
CA PHE A 118 -0.93 -5.74 -6.80
C PHE A 118 -0.87 -4.24 -7.09
N VAL A 119 0.18 -3.52 -6.70
CA VAL A 119 0.34 -2.09 -7.01
C VAL A 119 0.40 -1.87 -8.52
N VAL A 120 1.12 -2.72 -9.27
CA VAL A 120 1.13 -2.64 -10.74
C VAL A 120 -0.28 -2.83 -11.30
N TYR A 121 -0.98 -3.89 -10.87
CA TYR A 121 -2.36 -4.15 -11.28
C TYR A 121 -3.31 -2.99 -10.92
N HIS A 122 -3.17 -2.44 -9.71
CA HIS A 122 -3.95 -1.31 -9.23
C HIS A 122 -3.74 -0.05 -10.08
N LEU A 123 -2.49 0.25 -10.47
CA LEU A 123 -2.18 1.36 -11.36
C LEU A 123 -2.76 1.14 -12.77
N LEU A 124 -2.64 -0.08 -13.32
CA LEU A 124 -3.24 -0.44 -14.61
C LEU A 124 -4.77 -0.30 -14.57
N HIS A 125 -5.40 -0.63 -13.45
CA HIS A 125 -6.84 -0.52 -13.28
C HIS A 125 -7.29 0.95 -13.10
N PHE A 126 -6.93 1.63 -12.01
CA PHE A 126 -7.54 2.91 -11.64
C PHE A 126 -6.74 4.16 -12.03
N THR A 127 -5.49 3.99 -12.47
CA THR A 127 -4.66 5.13 -12.95
C THR A 127 -4.56 5.18 -14.47
N ILE A 128 -4.35 4.04 -15.12
CA ILE A 128 -4.13 3.96 -16.56
C ILE A 128 -5.41 3.55 -17.31
N GLY A 129 -6.26 2.71 -16.72
CA GLY A 129 -7.55 2.32 -17.30
C GLY A 129 -7.48 1.18 -18.32
N THR A 130 -6.42 0.37 -18.31
CA THR A 130 -6.27 -0.73 -19.27
C THR A 130 -7.08 -1.98 -18.92
N ILE A 131 -7.51 -2.11 -17.66
CA ILE A 131 -8.27 -3.28 -17.19
C ILE A 131 -9.75 -3.15 -17.58
N GLU A 132 -10.34 -1.97 -17.39
CA GLU A 132 -11.74 -1.68 -17.71
C GLU A 132 -11.87 -0.33 -18.44
N PRO A 133 -11.44 -0.25 -19.72
CA PRO A 133 -11.39 1.02 -20.46
C PRO A 133 -12.77 1.63 -20.74
N SER A 134 -13.82 0.80 -20.85
CA SER A 134 -15.18 1.26 -21.14
C SER A 134 -15.84 2.02 -19.99
N THR A 135 -15.47 1.73 -18.75
CA THR A 135 -16.03 2.34 -17.54
C THR A 135 -15.02 3.26 -16.84
N PHE A 136 -13.89 3.53 -17.50
CA PHE A 136 -12.85 4.40 -16.96
C PHE A 136 -13.31 5.86 -16.90
N LYS A 137 -12.82 6.63 -15.92
CA LYS A 137 -13.17 8.06 -15.71
C LYS A 137 -12.98 9.00 -16.90
N GLY A 138 -12.26 8.58 -17.95
CA GLY A 138 -12.14 9.35 -19.21
C GLY A 138 -13.31 9.12 -20.19
N THR A 139 -14.14 8.12 -19.93
CA THR A 139 -15.23 7.66 -20.79
C THR A 139 -16.60 7.96 -20.19
N ILE A 140 -16.68 8.04 -18.86
CA ILE A 140 -17.93 8.30 -18.12
C ILE A 140 -17.87 9.64 -17.39
N VAL A 141 -19.00 10.35 -17.38
CA VAL A 141 -19.16 11.64 -16.70
C VAL A 141 -20.40 11.63 -15.80
N ASP A 142 -20.34 12.39 -14.70
CA ASP A 142 -21.46 12.56 -13.79
C ASP A 142 -22.48 13.59 -14.35
N TYR A 143 -23.58 13.81 -13.63
CA TYR A 143 -24.61 14.76 -14.06
C TYR A 143 -24.11 16.22 -14.15
N ALA A 144 -22.99 16.53 -13.47
CA ALA A 144 -22.33 17.83 -13.52
C ALA A 144 -21.30 17.94 -14.66
N GLY A 145 -21.15 16.89 -15.47
CA GLY A 145 -20.23 16.84 -16.62
C GLY A 145 -18.77 16.57 -16.24
N ARG A 146 -18.50 16.11 -15.02
CA ARG A 146 -17.14 15.80 -14.54
C ARG A 146 -16.82 14.32 -14.72
N PRO A 147 -15.53 13.93 -14.81
CA PRO A 147 -15.13 12.53 -14.75
C PRO A 147 -15.77 11.77 -13.57
N ASP A 148 -16.55 10.72 -13.85
CA ASP A 148 -17.31 10.00 -12.82
C ASP A 148 -16.47 8.90 -12.16
N VAL A 149 -15.57 9.30 -11.26
CA VAL A 149 -14.66 8.39 -10.55
C VAL A 149 -15.42 7.48 -9.58
N TYR A 150 -16.52 7.96 -9.01
CA TYR A 150 -17.41 7.18 -8.13
C TYR A 150 -17.97 5.95 -8.87
N SER A 151 -18.62 6.17 -10.02
CA SER A 151 -19.19 5.07 -10.81
C SER A 151 -18.10 4.14 -11.35
N MET A 152 -16.94 4.67 -11.77
CA MET A 152 -15.79 3.86 -12.19
C MET A 152 -15.36 2.86 -11.11
N VAL A 153 -15.29 3.28 -9.84
CA VAL A 153 -14.93 2.40 -8.72
C VAL A 153 -16.00 1.33 -8.50
N ILE A 154 -17.29 1.68 -8.61
CA ILE A 154 -18.40 0.74 -8.45
C ILE A 154 -18.39 -0.31 -9.56
N TYR A 155 -18.28 0.10 -10.82
CA TYR A 155 -18.18 -0.83 -11.94
C TYR A 155 -17.04 -1.84 -11.74
N GLY A 156 -15.85 -1.37 -11.34
CA GLY A 156 -14.72 -2.27 -11.17
C GLY A 156 -14.90 -3.27 -10.02
N PHE A 157 -15.52 -2.86 -8.91
CA PHE A 157 -15.75 -3.76 -7.78
C PHE A 157 -17.03 -4.60 -7.87
N GLN A 158 -17.92 -4.33 -8.82
CA GLN A 158 -19.01 -5.25 -9.17
C GLN A 158 -18.47 -6.56 -9.77
N ASN A 159 -17.29 -6.52 -10.41
CA ASN A 159 -16.62 -7.73 -10.87
C ASN A 159 -16.03 -8.52 -9.69
N ILE A 160 -16.57 -9.71 -9.44
CA ILE A 160 -16.19 -10.54 -8.28
C ILE A 160 -14.70 -10.94 -8.29
N PHE A 161 -14.11 -11.14 -9.47
CA PHE A 161 -12.69 -11.51 -9.58
C PHE A 161 -11.77 -10.33 -9.25
N ILE A 162 -12.13 -9.14 -9.72
CA ILE A 162 -11.42 -7.89 -9.38
C ILE A 162 -11.53 -7.67 -7.88
N SER A 163 -12.74 -7.67 -7.32
CA SER A 163 -12.94 -7.52 -5.87
C SER A 163 -12.15 -8.54 -5.05
N ALA A 164 -12.21 -9.83 -5.39
CA ALA A 164 -11.45 -10.87 -4.70
C ALA A 164 -9.92 -10.59 -4.73
N SER A 165 -9.39 -10.13 -5.86
CA SER A 165 -7.95 -9.79 -5.96
C SER A 165 -7.55 -8.66 -5.02
N TYR A 166 -8.39 -7.63 -4.87
CA TYR A 166 -8.18 -6.53 -3.95
C TYR A 166 -8.29 -6.97 -2.49
N LEU A 167 -9.28 -7.82 -2.15
CA LEU A 167 -9.43 -8.39 -0.81
C LEU A 167 -8.17 -9.17 -0.38
N ILE A 168 -7.68 -10.06 -1.26
CA ILE A 168 -6.48 -10.85 -1.00
C ILE A 168 -5.27 -9.93 -0.82
N ALA A 169 -5.12 -8.92 -1.69
CA ALA A 169 -4.03 -7.96 -1.59
C ALA A 169 -4.06 -7.16 -0.29
N MET A 170 -5.24 -6.76 0.19
CA MET A 170 -5.37 -6.05 1.47
C MET A 170 -4.99 -6.94 2.64
N VAL A 171 -5.40 -8.22 2.66
CA VAL A 171 -4.96 -9.17 3.71
C VAL A 171 -3.44 -9.34 3.70
N LEU A 172 -2.83 -9.47 2.52
CA LEU A 172 -1.36 -9.55 2.39
C LEU A 172 -0.65 -8.28 2.84
N LEU A 173 -1.20 -7.10 2.52
CA LEU A 173 -0.74 -5.81 3.04
C LEU A 173 -0.86 -5.78 4.57
N GLY A 174 -1.94 -6.31 5.12
CA GLY A 174 -2.15 -6.43 6.55
C GLY A 174 -1.04 -7.23 7.24
N PHE A 175 -0.72 -8.42 6.71
CA PHE A 175 0.40 -9.22 7.20
C PHE A 175 1.74 -8.50 7.05
N HIS A 176 1.95 -7.78 5.95
CA HIS A 176 3.16 -7.00 5.75
C HIS A 176 3.30 -5.90 6.83
N LEU A 177 2.22 -5.18 7.13
CA LEU A 177 2.22 -4.06 8.10
C LEU A 177 2.37 -4.50 9.56
N ILE A 178 1.76 -5.63 9.96
CA ILE A 178 1.89 -6.18 11.32
C ILE A 178 3.36 -6.32 11.73
N HIS A 179 4.22 -6.67 10.77
CA HIS A 179 5.65 -6.87 10.99
C HIS A 179 6.49 -5.67 10.59
N ALA A 180 6.14 -4.98 9.50
CA ALA A 180 6.89 -3.82 9.03
C ALA A 180 6.94 -2.71 10.08
N VAL A 181 5.80 -2.42 10.73
CA VAL A 181 5.70 -1.30 11.68
C VAL A 181 6.62 -1.50 12.88
N PRO A 182 6.58 -2.60 13.65
CA PRO A 182 7.54 -2.80 14.75
C PRO A 182 9.00 -2.92 14.28
N SER A 183 9.24 -3.56 13.13
CA SER A 183 10.59 -3.74 12.58
C SER A 183 11.25 -2.42 12.20
N MET A 184 10.46 -1.44 11.77
CA MET A 184 10.92 -0.10 11.46
C MET A 184 11.47 0.62 12.71
N PHE A 185 10.76 0.56 13.85
CA PHE A 185 11.24 1.15 15.10
C PHE A 185 12.52 0.48 15.60
N GLN A 186 12.60 -0.85 15.50
CA GLN A 186 13.83 -1.58 15.81
C GLN A 186 14.99 -1.17 14.89
N THR A 187 14.72 -0.97 13.60
CA THR A 187 15.71 -0.53 12.61
C THR A 187 16.26 0.87 12.94
N LEU A 188 15.41 1.75 13.48
CA LEU A 188 15.78 3.09 13.93
C LEU A 188 16.43 3.11 15.34
N GLY A 189 16.62 1.95 15.97
CA GLY A 189 17.21 1.85 17.32
C GLY A 189 16.24 2.14 18.46
N ILE A 190 14.95 2.32 18.17
CA ILE A 190 13.90 2.52 19.17
C ILE A 190 13.46 1.13 19.66
N ASN A 191 14.29 0.53 20.51
CA ASN A 191 14.05 -0.79 21.11
C ASN A 191 14.32 -0.73 22.62
N HIS A 192 13.32 -0.29 23.38
CA HIS A 192 13.41 -0.10 24.82
C HIS A 192 12.23 -0.78 25.51
N PRO A 193 12.41 -1.54 26.62
CA PRO A 193 11.35 -2.32 27.27
C PRO A 193 10.08 -1.52 27.60
N LYS A 194 10.20 -0.22 27.89
CA LYS A 194 9.04 0.67 28.11
C LYS A 194 8.25 1.01 26.84
N CYS A 195 8.91 1.09 25.68
CA CYS A 195 8.29 1.46 24.40
C CYS A 195 7.83 0.22 23.61
N ASN A 196 8.46 -0.93 23.85
CA ASN A 196 8.22 -2.15 23.10
C ASN A 196 6.74 -2.62 23.12
N PRO A 197 6.02 -2.62 24.25
CA PRO A 197 4.61 -3.01 24.25
C PRO A 197 3.75 -2.14 23.32
N LEU A 198 3.97 -0.82 23.32
CA LEU A 198 3.27 0.12 22.44
C LEU A 198 3.62 -0.12 20.97
N ILE A 199 4.90 -0.24 20.65
CA ILE A 199 5.41 -0.46 19.29
C ILE A 199 4.87 -1.77 18.71
N HIS A 200 4.85 -2.84 19.52
CA HIS A 200 4.35 -4.14 19.11
C HIS A 200 2.82 -4.18 18.98
N GLY A 201 2.08 -3.34 19.72
CA GLY A 201 0.64 -3.16 19.55
C GLY A 201 0.27 -2.32 18.33
N LEU A 202 1.10 -1.33 17.96
CA LEU A 202 0.80 -0.40 16.88
C LEU A 202 0.68 -1.09 15.51
N GLY A 203 1.54 -2.06 15.20
CA GLY A 203 1.52 -2.78 13.93
C GLY A 203 0.19 -3.50 13.65
N PRO A 204 -0.27 -4.40 14.55
CA PRO A 204 -1.58 -5.03 14.47
C PRO A 204 -2.75 -4.05 14.38
N VAL A 205 -2.79 -3.03 15.24
CA VAL A 205 -3.90 -2.05 15.24
C VAL A 205 -3.97 -1.32 13.91
N LEU A 206 -2.84 -0.81 13.42
CA LEU A 206 -2.79 -0.07 12.17
C LEU A 206 -3.15 -0.96 10.97
N SER A 207 -2.66 -2.20 10.99
CA SER A 207 -2.98 -3.19 9.97
C SER A 207 -4.48 -3.47 9.90
N VAL A 208 -5.14 -3.73 11.04
CA VAL A 208 -6.59 -3.98 11.08
C VAL A 208 -7.36 -2.78 10.54
N ILE A 209 -7.00 -1.55 10.95
CA ILE A 209 -7.66 -0.33 10.47
C ILE A 209 -7.56 -0.23 8.94
N ILE A 210 -6.35 -0.40 8.38
CA ILE A 210 -6.11 -0.30 6.94
C ILE A 210 -6.87 -1.40 6.17
N VAL A 211 -6.77 -2.65 6.63
CA VAL A 211 -7.40 -3.80 5.98
C VAL A 211 -8.92 -3.65 5.98
N VAL A 212 -9.52 -3.36 7.14
CA VAL A 212 -10.98 -3.20 7.26
C VAL A 212 -11.45 -2.01 6.43
N GLY A 213 -10.74 -0.88 6.48
CA GLY A 213 -11.08 0.30 5.70
C GLY A 213 -11.15 0.01 4.20
N TYR A 214 -10.09 -0.55 3.61
CA TYR A 214 -10.10 -0.87 2.19
C TYR A 214 -11.05 -2.01 1.81
N ILE A 215 -11.14 -3.07 2.60
CA ILE A 215 -12.02 -4.21 2.29
C ILE A 215 -13.50 -3.82 2.38
N SER A 216 -13.85 -2.86 3.24
CA SER A 216 -15.24 -2.42 3.38
C SER A 216 -15.85 -1.93 2.06
N ILE A 217 -15.05 -1.32 1.17
CA ILE A 217 -15.50 -0.74 -0.11
C ILE A 217 -16.00 -1.82 -1.08
N PRO A 218 -15.19 -2.78 -1.56
CA PRO A 218 -15.65 -3.84 -2.45
C PRO A 218 -16.74 -4.70 -1.83
N ILE A 219 -16.69 -4.97 -0.51
CA ILE A 219 -17.76 -5.72 0.16
C ILE A 219 -19.09 -4.94 0.11
N ALA A 220 -19.07 -3.63 0.41
CA ALA A 220 -20.28 -2.82 0.37
C ALA A 220 -20.87 -2.69 -1.04
N ILE A 221 -20.01 -2.65 -2.07
CA ILE A 221 -20.44 -2.64 -3.47
C ILE A 221 -21.08 -3.98 -3.85
N LEU A 222 -20.42 -5.10 -3.56
CA LEU A 222 -20.94 -6.44 -3.86
C LEU A 222 -22.23 -6.76 -3.09
N ALA A 223 -22.36 -6.25 -1.87
CA ALA A 223 -23.56 -6.41 -1.04
C ALA A 223 -24.70 -5.45 -1.43
N GLY A 224 -24.46 -4.49 -2.33
CA GLY A 224 -25.47 -3.51 -2.76
C GLY A 224 -25.75 -2.38 -1.76
N PHE A 225 -24.86 -2.15 -0.79
CA PHE A 225 -24.94 -0.98 0.10
C PHE A 225 -24.39 0.29 -0.56
N VAL A 226 -23.43 0.15 -1.46
CA VAL A 226 -22.91 1.23 -2.31
C VAL A 226 -23.25 0.87 -3.75
N THR A 227 -24.14 1.65 -4.36
CA THR A 227 -24.67 1.36 -5.70
C THR A 227 -24.46 2.53 -6.65
N LEU A 228 -24.59 2.23 -7.95
CA LEU A 228 -24.61 3.27 -8.97
C LEU A 228 -25.71 4.30 -8.69
N PRO A 229 -25.49 5.57 -9.02
CA PRO A 229 -26.52 6.59 -8.95
C PRO A 229 -27.65 6.29 -9.92
N LYS A 230 -28.85 6.80 -9.64
CA LYS A 230 -29.99 6.67 -10.55
C LYS A 230 -29.71 7.41 -11.85
N GLY A 231 -29.88 6.74 -12.99
CA GLY A 231 -29.75 7.35 -14.32
C GLY A 231 -28.38 7.19 -14.98
N VAL A 232 -27.45 6.46 -14.36
CA VAL A 232 -26.20 6.01 -15.02
C VAL A 232 -26.51 4.71 -15.79
N MET A 233 -26.31 4.72 -17.11
CA MET A 233 -26.34 3.53 -17.99
C MET A 233 -24.90 3.10 -18.29
#